data_AF-A0A2E5PZD5-F1
#
_entry.id   AF-A0A2E5PZD5-F1
#
_cell.length_a   1.000
_cell.length_b   1.000
_cell.length_c   1.000
_cell.angle_alpha   90.00
_cell.angle_beta   90.00
_cell.angle_gamma   90.00
#
_symmetry.space_group_name_H-M   'P 1'
#
loop_
_entity.id
_entity.type
_entity.pdbx_description
1 polymer ?
#
loop_
_entity_poly.entity_id
_entity_poly.type
_entity_poly.pdbx_seq_one_letter_code
_entity_poly.pdbx_strand_id
1 'polypeptide(L)'
;MKKLETIIYIVGPKRSWEFQARHVKRIFLFILLVILGLGGTIGYQEYDHLQALKKADVKLDQENLKNEKLLALIARIREEGMKDNPSVTTTTDVDLSKQQKLNEQQSILIEQQRKELGDLKGVLTQRERVIQQFQLEKQSTKDQVINLQEKLRISQEKFEQTNLEKQTTQQRVQEIEQELAEVRKSLEKLKQKNTAKKKLDKISTQSGSVINVSNLKIKRSASKIQVSFQINNQTKQRQSGRVGVYITSNENAKKPMPYSSGKTQSFGIRRFKSIVKELVDDKSGEQIRIIVWNSKRNTVLDEVFRIPN
;
A
#
# COMPACT_ATOMS: atom_id res chain seq x y z
N MET A 1 39.08 14.28 12.34
CA MET A 1 38.25 13.40 11.50
C MET A 1 38.22 12.01 12.14
N LYS A 2 37.08 11.59 12.70
CA LYS A 2 36.93 10.28 13.36
C LYS A 2 36.42 9.25 12.34
N LYS A 3 37.13 8.13 12.21
CA LYS A 3 36.72 6.98 11.39
C LYS A 3 35.60 6.24 12.12
N LEU A 4 34.50 5.97 11.42
CA LEU A 4 33.41 5.11 11.89
C LEU A 4 33.68 3.69 11.38
N GLU A 5 33.91 2.77 12.31
CA GLU A 5 34.00 1.34 12.05
C GLU A 5 32.59 0.74 12.04
N THR A 6 32.21 0.12 10.92
CA THR A 6 30.92 -0.55 10.76
C THR A 6 31.06 -2.00 11.19
N ILE A 7 30.46 -2.36 12.33
CA ILE A 7 30.36 -3.75 12.80
C ILE A 7 29.13 -4.38 12.16
N ILE A 8 29.34 -5.41 11.33
CA ILE A 8 28.26 -6.17 10.69
C ILE A 8 27.92 -7.39 11.55
N TYR A 9 26.70 -7.42 12.11
CA TYR A 9 26.15 -8.60 12.78
C TYR A 9 25.47 -9.51 11.75
N ILE A 10 26.05 -10.69 11.50
CA ILE A 10 25.40 -11.76 10.73
C ILE A 10 24.60 -12.63 11.71
N VAL A 11 23.28 -12.46 11.74
CA VAL A 11 22.38 -13.29 12.57
C VAL A 11 21.97 -14.52 11.76
N GLY A 12 22.48 -15.69 12.15
CA GLY A 12 22.20 -16.97 11.48
C GLY A 12 20.76 -17.49 11.69
N PRO A 13 20.24 -18.35 10.78
CA PRO A 13 18.82 -18.68 10.65
C PRO A 13 18.30 -19.77 11.61
N LYS A 14 19.02 -20.12 12.69
CA LYS A 14 18.66 -21.27 13.54
C LYS A 14 17.69 -20.96 14.68
N ARG A 15 17.34 -19.70 14.93
CA ARG A 15 16.57 -19.29 16.12
C ARG A 15 15.05 -19.17 15.92
N SER A 16 14.53 -19.17 14.68
CA SER A 16 13.09 -18.94 14.43
C SER A 16 12.23 -20.21 14.52
N TRP A 17 12.79 -21.39 14.21
CA TRP A 17 12.04 -22.65 14.20
C TRP A 17 11.71 -23.19 15.59
N GLU A 18 12.62 -23.08 16.56
CA GLU A 18 12.35 -23.48 17.95
C GLU A 18 11.38 -22.53 18.65
N PHE A 19 11.33 -21.27 18.22
CA PHE A 19 10.38 -20.28 18.73
C PHE A 19 8.96 -20.58 18.23
N GLN A 20 8.78 -20.91 16.95
CA GLN A 20 7.45 -21.22 16.40
C GLN A 20 6.80 -22.46 17.04
N ALA A 21 7.54 -23.55 17.27
CA ALA A 21 6.96 -24.79 17.79
C ALA A 21 6.36 -24.65 19.21
N ARG A 22 6.95 -23.81 20.06
CA ARG A 22 6.47 -23.58 21.43
C ARG A 22 5.25 -22.67 21.49
N HIS A 23 5.12 -21.74 20.54
CA HIS A 23 4.00 -20.81 20.47
C HIS A 23 2.76 -21.42 19.80
N VAL A 24 2.94 -22.28 18.79
CA VAL A 24 1.81 -22.96 18.12
C VAL A 24 0.98 -23.79 19.08
N LYS A 25 1.61 -24.56 19.99
CA LYS A 25 0.87 -25.34 21.01
C LYS A 25 0.04 -24.46 21.94
N ARG A 26 0.54 -23.28 22.31
CA ARG A 26 -0.21 -22.32 23.16
C ARG A 26 -1.39 -21.70 22.42
N ILE A 27 -1.23 -21.42 21.12
CA ILE A 27 -2.30 -20.87 20.28
C ILE A 27 -3.45 -21.89 20.16
N PHE A 28 -3.14 -23.17 19.90
CA PHE A 28 -4.18 -24.21 19.85
C PHE A 28 -4.91 -24.39 21.19
N LEU A 29 -4.18 -24.37 22.31
CA LEU A 29 -4.80 -24.45 23.64
C LEU A 29 -5.73 -23.26 23.90
N PHE A 30 -5.32 -22.05 23.50
CA PHE A 30 -6.11 -20.85 23.66
C PHE A 30 -7.40 -20.89 22.83
N ILE A 31 -7.33 -21.36 21.58
CA ILE A 31 -8.50 -21.54 20.72
C ILE A 31 -9.48 -22.53 21.34
N LEU A 32 -8.99 -23.64 21.89
CA LEU A 32 -9.84 -24.65 22.54
C LEU A 32 -10.56 -24.07 23.78
N LEU A 33 -9.87 -23.27 24.58
CA LEU A 33 -10.46 -22.59 25.74
C LEU A 33 -11.52 -21.56 25.34
N VAL A 34 -11.30 -20.83 24.25
CA VAL A 34 -12.28 -19.87 23.74
C VAL A 34 -13.54 -20.58 23.25
N ILE A 35 -13.41 -21.71 22.55
CA ILE A 35 -14.57 -22.50 22.09
C ILE A 35 -15.34 -23.07 23.29
N LEU A 36 -14.64 -23.60 24.30
CA LEU A 36 -15.28 -24.08 25.54
C LEU A 36 -15.99 -22.96 26.30
N GLY A 37 -15.36 -21.78 26.42
CA GLY A 37 -15.96 -20.62 27.06
C GLY A 37 -17.23 -20.16 26.33
N LEU A 38 -17.17 -20.02 25.00
CA LEU A 38 -18.32 -19.63 24.19
C LEU A 38 -19.45 -20.67 24.26
N GLY A 39 -19.13 -21.96 24.12
CA GLY A 39 -20.10 -23.04 24.24
C GLY A 39 -20.79 -23.09 25.61
N GLY A 40 -20.02 -22.86 26.68
CA GLY A 40 -20.57 -22.75 28.03
C GLY A 40 -21.52 -21.56 28.19
N THR A 41 -21.17 -20.39 27.66
CA THR A 41 -22.04 -19.21 27.73
C THR A 41 -23.35 -19.39 26.94
N ILE A 42 -23.29 -20.00 25.75
CA ILE A 42 -24.48 -20.28 24.94
C ILE A 42 -25.38 -21.29 25.65
N GLY A 43 -24.81 -22.38 26.16
CA GLY A 43 -25.57 -23.41 26.89
C GLY A 43 -26.20 -22.88 28.18
N TYR A 44 -25.50 -22.01 28.91
CA TYR A 44 -26.04 -21.38 30.12
C TYR A 44 -27.20 -20.43 29.80
N GLN A 45 -27.07 -19.63 28.74
CA GLN A 45 -28.12 -18.70 28.31
C GLN A 45 -29.38 -19.44 27.87
N GLU A 46 -29.23 -20.56 27.16
CA GLU A 46 -30.35 -21.38 26.69
C GLU A 46 -31.06 -22.10 27.84
N TYR A 47 -30.30 -22.56 28.84
CA TYR A 47 -30.84 -23.15 30.06
C TYR A 47 -31.64 -22.14 30.92
N ASP A 48 -31.12 -20.92 31.09
CA ASP A 48 -31.81 -19.88 31.86
C ASP A 48 -33.09 -19.40 31.16
N HIS A 49 -33.05 -19.30 29.82
CA HIS A 49 -34.23 -18.99 29.00
C HIS A 49 -35.33 -20.06 29.14
N LEU A 50 -34.96 -21.35 29.12
CA LEU A 50 -35.89 -22.46 29.35
C LEU A 50 -36.50 -22.45 30.76
N GLN A 51 -35.75 -22.07 31.79
CA GLN A 51 -36.29 -21.90 33.13
C GLN A 51 -37.23 -20.70 33.26
N ALA A 52 -36.91 -19.58 32.60
CA ALA A 52 -37.76 -18.41 32.57
C ALA A 52 -39.10 -18.70 31.88
N LEU A 53 -39.09 -19.43 30.76
CA LEU A 53 -40.29 -19.91 30.08
C LEU A 53 -41.17 -20.77 30.98
N LYS A 54 -40.58 -21.77 31.68
CA LYS A 54 -41.33 -22.61 32.61
C LYS A 54 -41.96 -21.82 33.76
N LYS A 55 -41.27 -20.82 34.30
CA LYS A 55 -41.81 -19.95 35.36
C LYS A 55 -42.92 -19.04 34.85
N ALA A 56 -42.85 -18.59 33.61
CA ALA A 56 -43.90 -17.80 32.98
C ALA A 56 -45.18 -18.64 32.76
N ASP A 57 -45.02 -19.88 32.31
CA ASP A 57 -46.12 -20.82 32.07
C ASP A 57 -46.89 -21.13 33.36
N VAL A 58 -46.18 -21.43 34.45
CA VAL A 58 -46.78 -21.66 35.77
C VAL A 58 -47.52 -20.43 36.31
N LYS A 59 -47.01 -19.22 36.04
CA LYS A 59 -47.70 -17.99 36.42
C LYS A 59 -48.98 -17.77 35.63
N LEU A 60 -48.96 -18.10 34.33
CA LEU A 60 -50.11 -17.98 33.44
C LEU A 60 -51.23 -18.94 33.87
N ASP A 61 -50.90 -20.19 34.21
CA ASP A 61 -51.85 -21.14 34.77
C ASP A 61 -52.45 -20.67 36.11
N GLN A 62 -51.62 -20.09 36.97
CA GLN A 62 -52.09 -19.53 38.25
C GLN A 62 -53.02 -18.33 38.06
N GLU A 63 -52.76 -17.47 37.08
CA GLU A 63 -53.63 -16.34 36.73
C GLU A 63 -54.94 -16.80 36.09
N ASN A 64 -54.90 -17.81 35.21
CA ASN A 64 -56.10 -18.42 34.65
C ASN A 64 -56.99 -19.01 35.76
N LEU A 65 -56.40 -19.73 36.73
CA LEU A 65 -57.15 -20.28 37.86
C LEU A 65 -57.75 -19.17 38.76
N LYS A 66 -57.06 -18.04 38.93
CA LYS A 66 -57.58 -16.88 39.67
C LYS A 66 -58.73 -16.21 38.92
N ASN A 67 -58.62 -16.09 37.59
CA ASN A 67 -59.66 -15.52 36.75
C ASN A 67 -60.91 -16.40 36.74
N GLU A 68 -60.78 -17.73 36.66
CA GLU A 68 -61.90 -18.66 36.80
C GLU A 68 -62.56 -18.56 38.17
N LYS A 69 -61.78 -18.47 39.26
CA LYS A 69 -62.32 -18.27 40.61
C LYS A 69 -63.04 -16.93 40.75
N LEU A 70 -62.53 -15.87 40.13
CA LEU A 70 -63.18 -14.56 40.09
C LEU A 70 -64.50 -14.61 39.32
N LEU A 71 -64.54 -15.30 38.17
CA LEU A 71 -65.76 -15.51 37.41
C LEU A 71 -66.80 -16.32 38.20
N ALA A 72 -66.37 -17.35 38.92
CA ALA A 72 -67.24 -18.13 39.81
C ALA A 72 -67.79 -17.30 40.98
N LEU A 73 -66.97 -16.42 41.56
CA LEU A 73 -67.39 -15.46 42.59
C LEU A 73 -68.40 -14.45 42.04
N ILE A 74 -68.19 -13.93 40.83
CA ILE A 74 -69.13 -13.03 40.16
C ILE A 74 -70.45 -13.75 39.88
N ALA A 75 -70.41 -15.01 39.44
CA ALA A 75 -71.62 -15.82 39.24
C ALA A 75 -72.36 -16.05 40.56
N ARG A 76 -71.64 -16.35 41.64
CA ARG A 76 -72.22 -16.52 42.99
C ARG A 76 -72.82 -15.23 43.53
N ILE A 77 -72.15 -14.09 43.39
CA ILE A 77 -72.68 -12.77 43.78
C ILE A 77 -73.94 -12.44 42.96
N ARG A 78 -73.98 -12.81 41.67
CA ARG A 78 -75.16 -12.65 40.83
C ARG A 78 -76.32 -13.55 41.28
N GLU A 79 -76.03 -14.74 41.76
CA GLU A 79 -77.02 -15.69 42.29
C GLU A 79 -77.54 -15.30 43.68
N GLU A 80 -76.66 -14.81 44.57
CA GLU A 80 -77.01 -14.23 45.88
C GLU A 80 -77.78 -12.90 45.71
N GLY A 81 -77.41 -12.07 44.73
CA GLY A 81 -78.13 -10.84 44.38
C GLY A 81 -79.51 -11.05 43.74
N MET A 82 -79.85 -12.27 43.33
CA MET A 82 -81.20 -12.64 42.87
C MET A 82 -82.09 -13.22 43.99
N LYS A 83 -81.56 -13.49 45.19
CA LYS A 83 -82.33 -14.17 46.24
C LYS A 83 -82.83 -13.33 47.41
N ASP A 84 -82.31 -12.14 47.69
CA ASP A 84 -82.80 -11.38 48.84
C ASP A 84 -82.81 -9.86 48.62
N ASN A 85 -84.01 -9.28 48.63
CA ASN A 85 -84.27 -7.88 48.99
C ASN A 85 -85.60 -7.91 49.77
N PRO A 86 -85.72 -7.35 50.99
CA PRO A 86 -85.51 -5.92 51.22
C PRO A 86 -84.90 -5.54 52.59
N SER A 87 -84.11 -4.47 52.64
CA SER A 87 -84.31 -3.37 53.62
C SER A 87 -83.31 -2.25 53.39
N VAL A 88 -83.81 -1.15 52.81
CA VAL A 88 -83.17 0.15 52.86
C VAL A 88 -83.83 0.89 54.02
N THR A 89 -83.15 1.01 55.15
CA THR A 89 -83.43 2.08 56.11
C THR A 89 -82.21 2.38 56.97
N THR A 90 -81.83 3.67 57.01
CA THR A 90 -81.05 4.35 58.07
C THR A 90 -79.55 4.07 58.22
N THR A 91 -78.71 4.61 57.32
CA THR A 91 -77.37 5.18 57.60
C THR A 91 -76.89 6.05 56.43
N THR A 92 -77.54 7.18 56.13
CA THR A 92 -77.28 7.89 54.84
C THR A 92 -76.28 9.04 54.87
N ASP A 93 -75.79 9.55 56.01
CA ASP A 93 -74.85 10.69 56.00
C ASP A 93 -73.40 10.32 56.39
N VAL A 94 -73.22 9.42 57.35
CA VAL A 94 -71.87 8.99 57.79
C VAL A 94 -71.24 7.99 56.82
N ASP A 95 -72.04 7.12 56.20
CA ASP A 95 -71.55 6.19 55.18
C ASP A 95 -71.36 6.85 53.82
N LEU A 96 -72.22 7.80 53.44
CA LEU A 96 -72.07 8.57 52.19
C LEU A 96 -70.78 9.42 52.19
N SER A 97 -70.48 10.09 53.30
CA SER A 97 -69.26 10.89 53.43
C SER A 97 -67.98 10.03 53.46
N LYS A 98 -68.01 8.84 54.07
CA LYS A 98 -66.91 7.86 53.99
C LYS A 98 -66.73 7.33 52.57
N GLN A 99 -67.83 7.02 51.88
CA GLN A 99 -67.81 6.53 50.51
C GLN A 99 -67.31 7.60 49.53
N GLN A 100 -67.69 8.86 49.74
CA GLN A 100 -67.21 10.00 48.96
C GLN A 100 -65.69 10.21 49.14
N LYS A 101 -65.18 10.16 50.38
CA LYS A 101 -63.73 10.23 50.64
C LYS A 101 -62.97 9.06 50.02
N LEU A 102 -63.55 7.86 50.04
CA LEU A 102 -62.95 6.68 49.41
C LEU A 102 -62.88 6.84 47.89
N ASN A 103 -63.95 7.35 47.27
CA ASN A 103 -63.99 7.65 45.84
C ASN A 103 -62.99 8.76 45.45
N GLU A 104 -62.84 9.81 46.26
CA GLU A 104 -61.84 10.85 46.04
C GLU A 104 -60.41 10.28 46.13
N GLN A 105 -60.12 9.44 47.13
CA GLN A 105 -58.84 8.73 47.24
C GLN A 105 -58.58 7.80 46.04
N GLN A 106 -59.60 7.07 45.58
CA GLN A 106 -59.50 6.24 44.39
C GLN A 106 -59.23 7.07 43.13
N SER A 107 -59.88 8.24 42.99
CA SER A 107 -59.65 9.15 41.87
C SER A 107 -58.21 9.66 41.86
N ILE A 108 -57.68 10.09 43.00
CA ILE A 108 -56.29 10.56 43.15
C ILE A 108 -55.31 9.43 42.80
N LEU A 109 -55.57 8.20 43.27
CA LEU A 109 -54.72 7.05 42.97
C LEU A 109 -54.73 6.71 41.47
N ILE A 110 -55.91 6.74 40.83
CA ILE A 110 -56.05 6.50 39.37
C ILE A 110 -55.31 7.59 38.59
N GLU A 111 -55.40 8.85 39.02
CA GLU A 111 -54.70 9.97 38.38
C GLU A 111 -53.18 9.83 38.53
N GLN A 112 -52.70 9.42 39.70
CA GLN A 112 -51.29 9.12 39.92
C GLN A 112 -50.82 7.95 39.04
N GLN A 113 -51.58 6.86 38.96
CA GLN A 113 -51.26 5.72 38.08
C GLN A 113 -51.25 6.12 36.60
N ARG A 114 -52.16 6.99 36.16
CA ARG A 114 -52.17 7.53 34.79
C ARG A 114 -50.92 8.36 34.50
N LYS A 115 -50.47 9.15 35.48
CA LYS A 115 -49.23 9.93 35.37
C LYS A 115 -48.01 9.02 35.28
N GLU A 116 -47.89 8.05 36.18
CA GLU A 116 -46.78 7.07 36.19
C GLU A 116 -46.74 6.25 34.88
N LEU A 117 -47.89 5.84 34.34
CA LEU A 117 -47.99 5.19 33.03
C LEU A 117 -47.56 6.10 31.88
N GLY A 118 -47.92 7.39 31.94
CA GLY A 118 -47.48 8.40 30.98
C GLY A 118 -45.95 8.55 30.98
N ASP A 119 -45.36 8.68 32.17
CA ASP A 119 -43.91 8.79 32.35
C ASP A 119 -43.20 7.51 31.86
N LEU A 120 -43.72 6.33 32.21
CA LEU A 120 -43.18 5.04 31.74
C LEU A 120 -43.22 4.92 30.22
N LYS A 121 -44.32 5.33 29.59
CA LYS A 121 -44.45 5.34 28.13
C LYS A 121 -43.42 6.28 27.50
N GLY A 122 -43.21 7.46 28.08
CA GLY A 122 -42.17 8.40 27.66
C GLY A 122 -40.77 7.78 27.72
N VAL A 123 -40.43 7.14 28.84
CA VAL A 123 -39.16 6.42 29.01
C VAL A 123 -39.01 5.27 28.01
N LEU A 124 -40.07 4.51 27.75
CA LEU A 124 -40.07 3.42 26.78
C LEU A 124 -39.78 3.93 25.37
N THR A 125 -40.47 4.99 24.93
CA THR A 125 -40.24 5.62 23.61
C THR A 125 -38.84 6.21 23.49
N GLN A 126 -38.27 6.73 24.59
CA GLN A 126 -36.88 7.19 24.60
C GLN A 126 -35.89 6.03 24.45
N ARG A 127 -36.08 4.93 25.19
CA ARG A 127 -35.23 3.74 25.10
C ARG A 127 -35.31 3.10 23.73
N GLU A 128 -36.48 3.04 23.12
CA GLU A 128 -36.66 2.49 21.78
C GLU A 128 -35.88 3.29 20.72
N ARG A 129 -35.92 4.63 20.79
CA ARG A 129 -35.10 5.50 19.92
C ARG A 129 -33.60 5.26 20.10
N VAL A 130 -33.15 5.12 21.35
CA VAL A 130 -31.74 4.83 21.66
C VAL A 130 -31.32 3.47 21.10
N ILE A 131 -32.17 2.44 21.22
CA ILE A 131 -31.91 1.11 20.65
C ILE A 131 -31.81 1.18 19.12
N GLN A 132 -32.71 1.90 18.46
CA GLN A 132 -32.65 2.09 17.00
C GLN A 132 -31.36 2.80 16.58
N GLN A 133 -30.95 3.84 17.30
CA GLN A 133 -29.69 4.52 17.03
C GLN A 133 -28.49 3.57 17.20
N PHE A 134 -28.45 2.81 18.29
CA PHE A 134 -27.37 1.82 18.51
C PHE A 134 -27.33 0.75 17.41
N GLN A 135 -28.48 0.33 16.87
CA GLN A 135 -28.52 -0.62 15.76
C GLN A 135 -27.92 -0.03 14.48
N LEU A 136 -28.22 1.25 14.16
CA LEU A 136 -27.63 1.95 13.02
C LEU A 136 -26.12 2.13 13.18
N GLU A 137 -25.66 2.55 14.36
CA GLU A 137 -24.23 2.71 14.67
C GLU A 137 -23.48 1.37 14.59
N LYS A 138 -24.09 0.29 15.09
CA LYS A 138 -23.55 -1.06 14.98
C LYS A 138 -23.39 -1.49 13.52
N GLN A 139 -24.39 -1.23 12.69
CA GLN A 139 -24.33 -1.56 11.26
C GLN A 139 -23.26 -0.72 10.55
N SER A 140 -23.20 0.59 10.81
CA SER A 140 -22.15 1.46 10.25
C SER A 140 -20.74 1.00 10.64
N THR A 141 -20.54 0.63 11.91
CA THR A 141 -19.24 0.12 12.40
C THR A 141 -18.88 -1.20 11.72
N LYS A 142 -19.86 -2.09 11.52
CA LYS A 142 -19.66 -3.35 10.78
C LYS A 142 -19.19 -3.08 9.36
N ASP A 143 -19.81 -2.12 8.67
CA ASP A 143 -19.44 -1.75 7.30
C ASP A 143 -18.03 -1.13 7.24
N GLN A 144 -17.66 -0.31 8.23
CA GLN A 144 -16.30 0.23 8.34
C GLN A 144 -15.26 -0.87 8.55
N VAL A 145 -15.55 -1.86 9.41
CA VAL A 145 -14.66 -3.01 9.62
C VAL A 145 -14.46 -3.81 8.33
N ILE A 146 -15.53 -4.07 7.58
CA ILE A 146 -15.45 -4.77 6.28
C ILE A 146 -14.57 -3.98 5.30
N ASN A 147 -14.75 -2.66 5.22
CA ASN A 147 -13.92 -1.80 4.35
C ASN A 147 -12.45 -1.84 4.74
N LEU A 148 -12.14 -1.80 6.04
CA LEU A 148 -10.77 -1.87 6.54
C LEU A 148 -10.14 -3.25 6.29
N GLN A 149 -10.89 -4.33 6.46
CA GLN A 149 -10.43 -5.68 6.14
C GLN A 149 -10.09 -5.82 4.65
N GLU A 150 -10.92 -5.26 3.76
CA GLU A 150 -10.67 -5.29 2.33
C GLU A 150 -9.44 -4.45 1.94
N LYS A 151 -9.28 -3.26 2.53
CA LYS A 151 -8.08 -2.44 2.35
C LYS A 151 -6.81 -3.17 2.82
N LEU A 152 -6.89 -3.88 3.95
CA LEU A 152 -5.78 -4.67 4.47
C LEU A 152 -5.41 -5.80 3.51
N ARG A 153 -6.40 -6.54 2.98
CA ARG A 153 -6.21 -7.60 1.98
C ARG A 153 -5.51 -7.06 0.73
N ILE A 154 -6.02 -5.97 0.15
CA ILE A 154 -5.43 -5.33 -1.03
C ILE A 154 -4.00 -4.87 -0.74
N SER A 155 -3.75 -4.29 0.44
CA SER A 155 -2.40 -3.86 0.82
C SER A 155 -1.44 -5.04 0.95
N GLN A 156 -1.90 -6.17 1.49
CA GLN A 156 -1.09 -7.37 1.63
C GLN A 156 -0.77 -7.98 0.25
N GLU A 157 -1.75 -8.06 -0.64
CA GLU A 157 -1.53 -8.52 -2.02
C GLU A 157 -0.53 -7.67 -2.78
N LYS A 158 -0.64 -6.33 -2.66
CA LYS A 158 0.34 -5.40 -3.25
C LYS A 158 1.74 -5.59 -2.67
N PHE A 159 1.85 -5.84 -1.37
CA PHE A 159 3.12 -6.07 -0.71
C PHE A 159 3.79 -7.35 -1.22
N GLU A 160 3.04 -8.46 -1.30
CA GLU A 160 3.55 -9.73 -1.84
C GLU A 160 3.97 -9.59 -3.30
N GLN A 161 3.16 -8.93 -4.13
CA GLN A 161 3.51 -8.67 -5.52
C GLN A 161 4.79 -7.84 -5.65
N THR A 162 4.91 -6.76 -4.87
CA THR A 162 6.12 -5.91 -4.86
C THR A 162 7.34 -6.70 -4.40
N ASN A 163 7.18 -7.60 -3.44
CA ASN A 163 8.26 -8.44 -2.93
C ASN A 163 8.74 -9.44 -3.99
N LEU A 164 7.81 -10.08 -4.72
CA LEU A 164 8.12 -10.96 -5.84
C LEU A 164 8.81 -10.22 -6.99
N GLU A 165 8.33 -9.02 -7.34
CA GLU A 165 8.97 -8.17 -8.34
C GLU A 165 10.39 -7.78 -7.93
N LYS A 166 10.60 -7.45 -6.64
CA LYS A 166 11.92 -7.13 -6.10
C LYS A 166 12.87 -8.33 -6.15
N GLN A 167 12.40 -9.51 -5.76
CA GLN A 167 13.21 -10.74 -5.82
C GLN A 167 13.59 -11.09 -7.27
N THR A 168 12.63 -11.00 -8.19
CA THR A 168 12.86 -11.23 -9.63
C THR A 168 13.87 -10.23 -10.20
N THR A 169 13.73 -8.95 -9.83
CA THR A 169 14.66 -7.90 -10.26
C THR A 169 16.06 -8.15 -9.70
N GLN A 170 16.16 -8.57 -8.44
CA GLN A 170 17.44 -8.89 -7.80
C GLN A 170 18.13 -10.09 -8.47
N GLN A 171 17.38 -11.13 -8.86
CA GLN A 171 17.91 -12.26 -9.63
C GLN A 171 18.45 -11.80 -11.00
N ARG A 172 17.69 -10.99 -11.74
CA ARG A 172 18.16 -10.43 -13.02
C ARG A 172 19.40 -9.56 -12.88
N VAL A 173 19.51 -8.78 -11.81
CA VAL A 173 20.71 -7.99 -11.51
C VAL A 173 21.91 -8.91 -11.28
N GLN A 174 21.75 -9.99 -10.51
CA GLN A 174 22.82 -10.98 -10.29
C GLN A 174 23.26 -11.67 -11.59
N GLU A 175 22.29 -12.03 -12.45
CA GLU A 175 22.57 -12.63 -13.76
C GLU A 175 23.37 -11.68 -14.66
N ILE A 176 22.95 -10.41 -14.75
CA ILE A 176 23.66 -9.38 -15.51
C ILE A 176 25.07 -9.14 -14.93
N GLU A 177 25.22 -9.12 -13.60
CA GLU A 177 26.53 -8.98 -12.96
C GLU A 177 27.47 -10.15 -13.30
N GLN A 178 26.94 -11.38 -13.35
CA GLN A 178 27.69 -12.56 -13.77
C GLN A 178 28.11 -12.48 -15.24
N GLU A 179 27.17 -12.17 -16.15
CA GLU A 179 27.48 -11.96 -17.58
C GLU A 179 28.54 -10.87 -17.77
N LEU A 180 28.42 -9.77 -17.03
CA LEU A 180 29.38 -8.67 -17.10
C LEU A 180 30.77 -9.08 -16.59
N ALA A 181 30.84 -9.92 -15.55
CA ALA A 181 32.10 -10.50 -15.09
C ALA A 181 32.74 -11.44 -16.12
N GLU A 182 31.95 -12.27 -16.80
CA GLU A 182 32.42 -13.14 -17.89
C GLU A 182 32.90 -12.35 -19.10
N VAL A 183 32.16 -11.32 -19.51
CA VAL A 183 32.55 -10.40 -20.58
C VAL A 183 33.84 -9.66 -20.21
N ARG A 184 34.00 -9.22 -18.96
CA ARG A 184 35.27 -8.63 -18.49
C ARG A 184 36.42 -9.63 -18.56
N LYS A 185 36.23 -10.87 -18.10
CA LYS A 185 37.25 -11.92 -18.13
C LYS A 185 37.66 -12.28 -19.56
N SER A 186 36.72 -12.36 -20.49
CA SER A 186 37.00 -12.59 -21.91
C SER A 186 37.69 -11.40 -22.56
N LEU A 187 37.31 -10.17 -22.22
CA LEU A 187 37.99 -8.94 -22.64
C LEU A 187 39.43 -8.90 -22.14
N GLU A 188 39.70 -9.26 -20.88
CA GLU A 188 41.06 -9.33 -20.34
C GLU A 188 41.90 -10.39 -21.05
N LYS A 189 41.36 -11.59 -21.30
CA LYS A 189 42.03 -12.63 -22.10
C LYS A 189 42.36 -12.14 -23.52
N LEU A 190 41.44 -11.41 -24.16
CA LEU A 190 41.67 -10.80 -25.48
C LEU A 190 42.71 -9.68 -25.43
N LYS A 191 42.70 -8.85 -24.38
CA LYS A 191 43.72 -7.82 -24.15
C LYS A 191 45.09 -8.45 -23.97
N GLN A 192 45.22 -9.49 -23.14
CA GLN A 192 46.48 -10.21 -22.93
C GLN A 192 47.00 -10.86 -24.23
N LYS A 193 46.12 -11.50 -25.01
CA LYS A 193 46.47 -12.01 -26.35
C LYS A 193 46.87 -10.90 -27.33
N ASN A 194 46.26 -9.72 -27.23
CA ASN A 194 46.58 -8.58 -28.07
C ASN A 194 47.83 -7.82 -27.60
N THR A 195 48.17 -7.79 -26.31
CA THR A 195 49.44 -7.25 -25.79
C THR A 195 50.62 -8.14 -26.16
N ALA A 196 50.43 -9.47 -26.28
CA ALA A 196 51.43 -10.36 -26.89
C ALA A 196 51.60 -10.13 -28.40
N LYS A 197 50.63 -9.50 -29.08
CA LYS A 197 50.64 -9.20 -30.52
C LYS A 197 50.82 -7.72 -30.88
N LYS A 198 50.91 -6.81 -29.91
CA LYS A 198 51.09 -5.37 -30.16
C LYS A 198 51.99 -4.73 -29.10
N LYS A 199 53.30 -4.82 -29.31
CA LYS A 199 54.12 -3.60 -29.35
C LYS A 199 53.65 -2.78 -30.56
N LEU A 200 52.56 -2.02 -30.41
CA LEU A 200 52.30 -0.83 -31.22
C LEU A 200 51.06 -0.09 -30.70
N ASP A 201 51.31 1.16 -30.35
CA ASP A 201 50.40 2.26 -29.99
C ASP A 201 48.94 2.15 -30.41
N LYS A 202 48.04 2.32 -29.43
CA LYS A 202 46.93 3.30 -29.48
C LYS A 202 46.19 3.35 -28.15
N ILE A 203 46.23 4.49 -27.48
CA ILE A 203 45.26 4.85 -26.43
C ILE A 203 43.96 5.20 -27.17
N SER A 204 42.92 4.39 -26.98
CA SER A 204 41.54 4.68 -27.40
C SER A 204 40.64 4.33 -26.22
N THR A 205 40.03 5.37 -25.64
CA THR A 205 38.99 5.25 -24.63
C THR A 205 37.66 5.22 -25.36
N GLN A 206 37.02 4.06 -25.51
CA GLN A 206 35.62 3.99 -25.98
C GLN A 206 34.85 2.90 -25.24
N SER A 207 33.87 3.32 -24.43
CA SER A 207 32.73 2.50 -24.05
C SER A 207 31.48 3.04 -24.76
N GLY A 208 30.80 2.21 -25.54
CA GLY A 208 29.37 2.34 -25.84
C GLY A 208 28.89 3.49 -26.74
N SER A 209 29.74 4.13 -27.54
CA SER A 209 29.29 5.21 -28.44
C SER A 209 28.43 4.67 -29.60
N VAL A 210 27.28 5.29 -29.86
CA VAL A 210 26.40 5.02 -31.02
C VAL A 210 27.04 5.42 -32.37
N ILE A 211 28.07 6.28 -32.34
CA ILE A 211 28.79 6.77 -33.53
C ILE A 211 30.29 6.54 -33.36
N ASN A 212 30.98 6.04 -34.39
CA ASN A 212 32.45 5.93 -34.38
C ASN A 212 33.07 6.67 -35.58
N VAL A 213 34.40 6.86 -35.52
CA VAL A 213 35.18 7.40 -36.64
C VAL A 213 36.02 6.30 -37.28
N SER A 214 35.99 6.23 -38.61
CA SER A 214 36.84 5.36 -39.42
C SER A 214 37.51 6.14 -40.55
N ASN A 215 38.47 5.49 -41.22
CA ASN A 215 39.13 6.04 -42.42
C ASN A 215 39.75 7.43 -42.21
N LEU A 216 40.24 7.72 -41.00
CA LEU A 216 40.89 8.99 -40.68
C LEU A 216 42.20 9.13 -41.45
N LYS A 217 42.32 10.23 -42.20
CA LYS A 217 43.52 10.69 -42.88
C LYS A 217 43.76 12.14 -42.51
N ILE A 218 44.95 12.42 -41.99
CA ILE A 218 45.40 13.76 -41.64
C ILE A 218 46.57 14.08 -42.56
N LYS A 219 46.48 15.19 -43.30
CA LYS A 219 47.56 15.73 -44.13
C LYS A 219 47.90 17.11 -43.62
N ARG A 220 49.17 17.34 -43.31
CA ARG A 220 49.70 18.64 -42.89
C ARG A 220 50.45 19.28 -44.05
N SER A 221 50.20 20.55 -44.30
CA SER A 221 50.98 21.42 -45.18
C SER A 221 51.41 22.66 -44.40
N ALA A 222 52.25 23.52 -44.98
CA ALA A 222 52.95 24.60 -44.27
C ALA A 222 52.07 25.53 -43.41
N SER A 223 50.79 25.72 -43.77
CA SER A 223 49.84 26.59 -43.05
C SER A 223 48.47 25.96 -42.79
N LYS A 224 48.27 24.69 -43.18
CA LYS A 224 46.95 24.06 -43.20
C LYS A 224 47.03 22.59 -42.82
N ILE A 225 46.01 22.13 -42.09
CA ILE A 225 45.80 20.71 -41.81
C ILE A 225 44.48 20.28 -42.43
N GLN A 226 44.56 19.33 -43.36
CA GLN A 226 43.40 18.68 -43.95
C GLN A 226 43.11 17.37 -43.21
N VAL A 227 41.94 17.30 -42.59
CA VAL A 227 41.43 16.13 -41.88
C VAL A 227 40.29 15.55 -42.69
N SER A 228 40.39 14.29 -43.10
CA SER A 228 39.29 13.55 -43.72
C SER A 228 39.00 12.27 -42.97
N PHE A 229 37.74 11.97 -42.75
CA PHE A 229 37.30 10.80 -41.99
C PHE A 229 35.86 10.45 -42.30
N GLN A 230 35.41 9.29 -41.84
CA GLN A 230 34.02 8.85 -41.91
C GLN A 230 33.45 8.72 -40.51
N ILE A 231 32.29 9.33 -40.28
CA ILE A 231 31.45 8.99 -39.12
C ILE A 231 30.54 7.84 -39.51
N ASN A 232 30.49 6.78 -38.71
CA ASN A 232 29.59 5.64 -38.94
C ASN A 232 28.58 5.51 -37.81
N ASN A 233 27.37 5.14 -38.19
CA ASN A 233 26.28 4.85 -37.28
C ASN A 233 26.30 3.36 -36.93
N GLN A 234 26.41 3.06 -35.64
CA GLN A 234 26.41 1.69 -35.13
C GLN A 234 24.99 1.16 -34.86
N THR A 235 23.95 1.97 -35.07
CA THR A 235 22.54 1.60 -34.83
C THR A 235 21.72 1.49 -36.13
N LYS A 236 20.58 0.81 -36.06
CA LYS A 236 19.64 0.70 -37.19
C LYS A 236 18.87 2.00 -37.46
N GLN A 237 18.72 2.87 -36.47
CA GLN A 237 17.97 4.12 -36.55
C GLN A 237 18.85 5.23 -37.13
N ARG A 238 18.25 6.17 -37.87
CA ARG A 238 18.96 7.32 -38.42
C ARG A 238 19.44 8.23 -37.27
N GLN A 239 20.73 8.57 -37.27
CA GLN A 239 21.32 9.49 -36.31
C GLN A 239 21.53 10.86 -36.95
N SER A 240 21.28 11.92 -36.20
CA SER A 240 21.50 13.30 -36.65
C SER A 240 22.11 14.15 -35.53
N GLY A 241 22.81 15.21 -35.92
CA GLY A 241 23.52 16.05 -34.97
C GLY A 241 24.53 16.98 -35.61
N ARG A 242 25.58 17.31 -34.85
CA ARG A 242 26.67 18.18 -35.29
C ARG A 242 28.03 17.54 -35.04
N VAL A 243 28.98 17.80 -35.92
CA VAL A 243 30.38 17.36 -35.80
C VAL A 243 31.30 18.56 -35.80
N GLY A 244 32.26 18.56 -34.87
CA GLY A 244 33.32 19.54 -34.75
C GLY A 244 34.69 18.88 -34.94
N VAL A 245 35.62 19.61 -35.55
CA VAL A 245 37.01 19.19 -35.74
C VAL A 245 37.88 20.36 -35.32
N TYR A 246 38.77 20.14 -34.36
CA TYR A 246 39.57 21.19 -33.74
C TYR A 246 41.03 20.77 -33.62
N ILE A 247 41.92 21.74 -33.72
CA ILE A 247 43.30 21.61 -33.27
C ILE A 247 43.30 21.83 -31.75
N THR A 248 43.91 20.92 -30.98
CA THR A 248 43.96 21.00 -29.51
C THR A 248 45.35 20.68 -28.98
N SER A 249 45.68 21.25 -27.83
CA SER A 249 46.83 20.85 -27.02
C SER A 249 46.47 19.66 -26.12
N ASN A 250 47.50 18.99 -25.57
CA ASN A 250 47.33 17.86 -24.64
C ASN A 250 46.50 18.21 -23.40
N GLU A 251 46.64 19.44 -22.88
CA GLU A 251 45.88 19.89 -21.70
C GLU A 251 44.42 20.13 -22.03
N ASN A 252 44.14 20.77 -23.17
CA ASN A 252 42.77 21.10 -23.58
C ASN A 252 42.00 19.85 -24.08
N ALA A 253 42.70 18.82 -24.55
CA ALA A 253 42.11 17.53 -24.90
C ALA A 253 41.41 16.85 -23.71
N LYS A 254 41.86 17.11 -22.47
CA LYS A 254 41.27 16.54 -21.24
C LYS A 254 40.02 17.26 -20.74
N LYS A 255 39.79 18.51 -21.19
CA LYS A 255 38.65 19.32 -20.75
C LYS A 255 37.40 18.94 -21.54
N PRO A 256 36.22 18.83 -20.90
CA PRO A 256 34.97 18.62 -21.63
C PRO A 256 34.69 19.82 -22.54
N MET A 257 34.22 19.55 -23.76
CA MET A 257 33.93 20.60 -24.74
C MET A 257 32.42 20.83 -24.84
N PRO A 258 31.93 22.07 -24.68
CA PRO A 258 30.50 22.36 -24.70
C PRO A 258 29.90 22.19 -26.11
N TYR A 259 28.59 22.00 -26.18
CA TYR A 259 27.87 21.81 -27.44
C TYR A 259 28.13 22.96 -28.43
N SER A 260 28.53 22.59 -29.65
CA SER A 260 28.74 23.54 -30.74
C SER A 260 29.74 24.67 -30.42
N SER A 261 30.75 24.41 -29.61
CA SER A 261 31.87 25.33 -29.45
C SER A 261 32.56 25.57 -30.81
N GLY A 262 32.47 26.79 -31.36
CA GLY A 262 33.11 27.14 -32.63
C GLY A 262 32.46 26.55 -33.89
N LYS A 263 33.26 26.38 -34.96
CA LYS A 263 32.77 25.98 -36.30
C LYS A 263 32.45 24.48 -36.38
N THR A 264 31.17 24.15 -36.46
CA THR A 264 30.67 22.77 -36.57
C THR A 264 29.88 22.54 -37.86
N GLN A 265 29.75 21.29 -38.29
CA GLN A 265 28.97 20.88 -39.47
C GLN A 265 27.78 20.00 -39.04
N SER A 266 26.61 20.19 -39.64
CA SER A 266 25.46 19.32 -39.40
C SER A 266 25.59 17.97 -40.14
N PHE A 267 25.06 16.91 -39.54
CA PHE A 267 24.99 15.60 -40.17
C PHE A 267 23.66 14.91 -39.91
N GLY A 268 23.28 14.04 -40.85
CA GLY A 268 22.22 13.06 -40.69
C GLY A 268 22.61 11.80 -41.45
N ILE A 269 22.82 10.69 -40.75
CA ILE A 269 23.37 9.45 -41.30
C ILE A 269 22.49 8.26 -40.94
N ARG A 270 22.28 7.36 -41.92
CA ARG A 270 21.74 6.02 -41.67
C ARG A 270 22.86 5.00 -41.51
N ARG A 271 23.92 5.11 -42.31
CA ARG A 271 25.10 4.21 -42.27
C ARG A 271 26.39 4.98 -41.99
N PHE A 272 26.79 5.90 -42.86
CA PHE A 272 27.98 6.72 -42.65
C PHE A 272 27.89 8.06 -43.38
N LYS A 273 28.82 8.99 -43.08
CA LYS A 273 29.08 10.21 -43.84
C LYS A 273 30.57 10.55 -43.81
N SER A 274 31.12 10.84 -44.99
CA SER A 274 32.47 11.37 -45.11
C SER A 274 32.50 12.85 -44.74
N ILE A 275 33.48 13.24 -43.94
CA ILE A 275 33.74 14.62 -43.51
C ILE A 275 35.14 14.97 -43.94
N VAL A 276 35.29 16.14 -44.56
CA VAL A 276 36.58 16.74 -44.90
C VAL A 276 36.60 18.12 -44.30
N LYS A 277 37.63 18.41 -43.50
CA LYS A 277 37.81 19.70 -42.87
C LYS A 277 39.22 20.20 -43.10
N GLU A 278 39.32 21.46 -43.47
CA GLU A 278 40.56 22.19 -43.53
C GLU A 278 40.63 23.12 -42.31
N LEU A 279 41.75 23.06 -41.59
CA LEU A 279 42.05 23.83 -40.40
C LEU A 279 43.30 24.66 -40.66
N VAL A 280 43.34 25.88 -40.13
CA VAL A 280 44.54 26.72 -40.17
C VAL A 280 45.52 26.18 -39.12
N ASP A 281 46.73 25.86 -39.54
CA ASP A 281 47.78 25.36 -38.65
C ASP A 281 48.48 26.54 -37.97
N ASP A 282 48.22 26.72 -36.68
CA ASP A 282 48.79 27.78 -35.85
C ASP A 282 50.05 27.33 -35.09
N LYS A 283 50.57 26.11 -35.38
CA LYS A 283 51.71 25.47 -34.69
C LYS A 283 51.53 25.30 -33.18
N SER A 284 50.35 25.57 -32.61
CA SER A 284 50.10 25.53 -31.17
C SER A 284 49.51 24.20 -30.70
N GLY A 285 48.84 23.47 -31.60
CA GLY A 285 48.23 22.17 -31.27
C GLY A 285 48.98 20.98 -31.86
N GLU A 286 49.13 19.96 -31.02
CA GLU A 286 49.79 18.69 -31.34
C GLU A 286 48.78 17.64 -31.84
N GLN A 287 47.48 17.91 -31.68
CA GLN A 287 46.43 16.92 -31.86
C GLN A 287 45.19 17.49 -32.56
N ILE A 288 44.50 16.61 -33.28
CA ILE A 288 43.15 16.83 -33.82
C ILE A 288 42.14 16.18 -32.90
N ARG A 289 41.18 16.97 -32.40
CA ARG A 289 40.02 16.50 -31.65
C ARG A 289 38.79 16.49 -32.54
N ILE A 290 38.13 15.33 -32.64
CA ILE A 290 36.89 15.12 -33.36
C ILE A 290 35.79 14.89 -32.34
N ILE A 291 34.77 15.75 -32.36
CA ILE A 291 33.65 15.68 -31.42
C ILE A 291 32.35 15.59 -32.20
N VAL A 292 31.47 14.70 -31.76
CA VAL A 292 30.13 14.53 -32.33
C VAL A 292 29.10 14.71 -31.24
N TRP A 293 28.13 15.57 -31.50
CA TRP A 293 26.95 15.77 -30.66
C TRP A 293 25.72 15.25 -31.38
N ASN A 294 24.80 14.63 -30.64
CA ASN A 294 23.50 14.22 -31.17
C ASN A 294 22.50 15.40 -31.25
N SER A 295 21.30 15.12 -31.76
CA SER A 295 20.18 16.08 -31.81
C SER A 295 19.76 16.62 -30.44
N LYS A 296 19.96 15.85 -29.36
CA LYS A 296 19.72 16.24 -27.97
C LYS A 296 20.86 17.08 -27.36
N ARG A 297 21.88 17.46 -28.16
CA ARG A 297 23.07 18.23 -27.75
C ARG A 297 24.04 17.50 -26.81
N ASN A 298 23.87 16.19 -26.63
CA ASN A 298 24.79 15.38 -25.84
C ASN A 298 25.98 14.95 -26.69
N THR A 299 27.19 14.98 -26.11
CA THR A 299 28.39 14.44 -26.74
C THR A 299 28.25 12.93 -26.84
N VAL A 300 28.27 12.41 -28.06
CA VAL A 300 28.22 10.97 -28.34
C VAL A 300 29.59 10.43 -28.72
N LEU A 301 30.45 11.26 -29.30
CA LEU A 301 31.83 10.90 -29.61
C LEU A 301 32.76 12.06 -29.24
N ASP A 302 33.90 11.73 -28.65
CA ASP A 302 34.99 12.66 -28.40
C ASP A 302 36.31 11.89 -28.51
N GLU A 303 36.98 12.03 -29.65
CA GLU A 303 38.22 11.34 -29.95
C GLU A 303 39.33 12.30 -30.32
N VAL A 304 40.54 11.97 -29.89
CA VAL A 304 41.73 12.79 -30.11
C VAL A 304 42.78 11.98 -30.85
N PHE A 305 43.36 12.58 -31.87
CA PHE A 305 44.31 11.97 -32.79
C PHE A 305 45.56 12.83 -32.90
N ARG A 306 46.74 12.20 -32.90
CA ARG A 306 48.00 12.92 -33.15
C ARG A 306 48.08 13.39 -34.60
N ILE A 307 48.58 14.61 -34.80
CA ILE A 307 48.90 15.10 -36.14
C ILE A 307 50.21 14.42 -36.57
N PRO A 308 50.28 13.80 -37.76
CA PRO A 308 51.54 13.28 -38.30
C PRO A 308 52.54 14.41 -38.48
N ASN A 309 53.81 14.18 -38.12
CA ASN A 309 54.91 15.11 -38.37
C ASN A 309 55.18 15.24 -39.87
#